data_AF-A0A6P7GWE8-F1
#
_entry.id   AF-A0A6P7GWE8-F1
#
_cell.length_a   1.000
_cell.length_b   1.000
_cell.length_c   1.000
_cell.angle_alpha   90.00
_cell.angle_beta   90.00
_cell.angle_gamma   90.00
#
_symmetry.space_group_name_H-M   'P 1'
#
loop_
_entity.id
_entity.type
_entity.pdbx_description
1 polymer ?
#
loop_
_entity_poly.entity_id
_entity_poly.type
_entity_poly.pdbx_seq_one_letter_code
_entity_poly.pdbx_strand_id
1 'polypeptide(L)'
;MDTLKDGRPLVLNDTKKFIGGNIGNPPLYITNVTREDLGEYTCALGNEIGTETSEESLSLNVIYTPDVEVVMEPFAPVKAIDKRTVLIMCNVTSGNPSNLLK
;
A
#
# COMPACT_ATOMS: atom_id res chain seq x y z
N MET A 1 5.17 -20.41 -13.55
CA MET A 1 4.47 -19.99 -12.32
C MET A 1 5.03 -18.63 -12.04
N ASP A 2 4.19 -17.63 -12.29
CA ASP A 2 4.51 -16.23 -12.08
C ASP A 2 3.47 -15.70 -11.08
N THR A 3 3.94 -15.00 -10.06
CA THR A 3 3.04 -14.31 -9.14
C THR A 3 2.52 -13.04 -9.79
N LEU A 4 1.21 -12.84 -9.70
CA LEU A 4 0.53 -11.63 -10.13
C LEU A 4 0.09 -10.84 -8.89
N LYS A 5 0.22 -9.51 -8.96
CA LYS A 5 -0.37 -8.57 -8.03
C LYS A 5 -1.37 -7.68 -8.78
N ASP A 6 -2.61 -7.66 -8.33
CA ASP A 6 -3.71 -6.91 -8.96
C ASP A 6 -3.85 -7.22 -10.47
N GLY A 7 -3.68 -8.51 -10.81
CA GLY A 7 -3.72 -9.03 -12.19
C GLY A 7 -2.49 -8.72 -13.05
N ARG A 8 -1.45 -8.08 -12.50
CA ARG A 8 -0.21 -7.74 -13.22
C ARG A 8 0.97 -8.56 -12.71
N PRO A 9 1.91 -8.97 -13.58
CA PRO A 9 3.12 -9.66 -13.14
C PRO A 9 3.88 -8.85 -12.08
N LEU A 10 4.15 -9.48 -10.94
CA LEU A 10 4.91 -8.86 -9.87
C LEU A 10 6.39 -8.77 -10.29
N VAL A 11 6.98 -7.57 -10.21
CA VAL A 11 8.38 -7.36 -10.59
C VAL A 11 9.30 -7.84 -9.47
N LEU A 12 9.84 -9.06 -9.61
CA LEU A 12 10.69 -9.73 -8.62
C LEU A 12 12.19 -9.32 -8.70
N ASN A 13 12.50 -8.13 -9.22
CA ASN A 13 13.89 -7.67 -9.39
C ASN A 13 14.56 -7.29 -8.05
N ASP A 14 13.76 -6.84 -7.09
CA ASP A 14 14.25 -6.51 -5.75
C ASP A 14 14.22 -7.76 -4.86
N THR A 15 15.34 -8.50 -4.87
CA THR A 15 15.50 -9.73 -4.08
C THR A 15 15.60 -9.50 -2.58
N LYS A 16 15.78 -8.24 -2.14
CA LYS A 16 15.65 -7.90 -0.72
C LYS A 16 14.18 -7.81 -0.32
N LYS A 17 13.33 -7.30 -1.21
CA LYS A 17 11.89 -7.13 -1.01
C LYS A 17 11.10 -8.41 -1.22
N PHE A 18 11.30 -9.09 -2.35
CA PHE A 18 10.55 -10.27 -2.75
C PHE A 18 11.48 -11.48 -2.90
N ILE A 19 11.14 -12.58 -2.23
CA ILE A 19 11.90 -13.83 -2.31
C ILE A 19 10.94 -14.95 -2.72
N GLY A 20 11.26 -15.68 -3.79
CA GLY A 20 10.43 -16.76 -4.30
C GLY A 20 9.33 -16.29 -5.26
N GLY A 21 8.11 -16.80 -5.13
CA GLY A 21 6.99 -16.48 -6.02
C GLY A 21 7.17 -16.99 -7.45
N ASN A 22 7.91 -18.08 -7.63
CA ASN A 22 8.20 -18.66 -8.95
C ASN A 22 8.25 -20.20 -8.90
N ILE A 23 8.39 -20.85 -10.07
CA ILE A 23 8.38 -22.32 -10.17
C ILE A 23 9.45 -22.98 -9.28
N GLY A 24 10.65 -22.38 -9.19
CA GLY A 24 11.77 -22.96 -8.43
C GLY A 24 11.67 -22.74 -6.92
N ASN A 25 10.95 -21.70 -6.49
CA ASN A 25 10.65 -21.42 -5.08
C ASN A 25 9.22 -20.86 -4.98
N PRO A 26 8.19 -21.74 -4.92
CA PRO A 26 6.79 -21.34 -5.00
C PRO A 26 6.31 -20.36 -3.91
N PRO A 27 6.74 -20.47 -2.65
CA PRO A 27 6.36 -19.49 -1.63
C PRO A 27 6.88 -18.09 -1.98
N LEU A 28 6.01 -17.07 -1.93
CA LEU A 28 6.42 -15.67 -2.00
C LEU A 28 6.59 -15.12 -0.58
N TYR A 29 7.80 -14.68 -0.26
CA TYR A 29 8.09 -13.92 0.95
C TYR A 29 8.24 -12.44 0.60
N ILE A 30 7.50 -11.59 1.32
CA ILE A 30 7.56 -10.13 1.20
C ILE A 30 8.19 -9.57 2.47
N THR A 31 9.36 -8.95 2.35
CA THR A 31 10.04 -8.31 3.49
C THR A 31 9.67 -6.83 3.56
N ASN A 32 9.88 -6.21 4.74
CA ASN A 32 9.65 -4.78 4.96
C ASN A 32 8.34 -4.29 4.34
N VAL A 33 7.23 -4.91 4.73
CA VAL A 33 5.91 -4.65 4.14
C VAL A 33 5.55 -3.17 4.27
N THR A 34 5.07 -2.61 3.17
CA THR A 34 4.69 -1.22 2.96
C THR A 34 3.26 -1.15 2.44
N ARG A 35 2.62 0.02 2.50
CA ARG A 35 1.25 0.20 1.99
C ARG A 35 1.14 -0.10 0.49
N GLU A 36 2.25 0.02 -0.24
CA GLU A 36 2.35 -0.29 -1.67
C GLU A 36 2.29 -1.80 -1.95
N ASP A 37 2.42 -2.67 -0.94
CA ASP A 37 2.25 -4.11 -1.09
C ASP A 37 0.79 -4.55 -0.96
N LEU A 38 -0.08 -3.67 -0.45
CA LEU A 38 -1.53 -3.92 -0.37
C LEU A 38 -2.05 -4.26 -1.78
N GLY A 39 -2.85 -5.31 -1.86
CA GLY A 39 -3.45 -5.75 -3.11
C GLY A 39 -3.86 -7.21 -3.08
N GLU A 40 -4.27 -7.68 -4.24
CA GLU A 40 -4.70 -9.06 -4.49
C GLU A 40 -3.58 -9.85 -5.17
N TYR A 41 -3.22 -10.99 -4.61
CA TYR A 41 -2.15 -11.85 -5.13
C TYR A 41 -2.74 -13.15 -5.69
N THR A 42 -2.35 -13.47 -6.91
CA THR A 42 -2.69 -14.73 -7.58
C THR A 42 -1.46 -15.35 -8.22
N CYS A 43 -1.55 -16.61 -8.64
CA CYS A 43 -0.47 -17.30 -9.31
C CYS A 43 -0.92 -17.76 -10.69
N ALA A 44 -0.13 -17.45 -11.72
CA ALA A 44 -0.35 -17.92 -13.08
C ALA A 44 0.65 -19.00 -13.45
N LEU A 45 0.19 -20.14 -13.98
CA LEU A 45 1.02 -21.23 -14.48
C LEU A 45 0.70 -21.47 -15.94
N GLY A 46 1.74 -21.46 -16.79
CA GLY A 46 1.61 -21.77 -18.20
C GLY A 46 2.51 -22.91 -18.64
N ASN A 47 2.04 -23.62 -19.67
CA ASN A 47 2.79 -24.63 -20.43
C ASN A 47 2.56 -24.38 -21.95
N GLU A 48 3.00 -25.30 -22.81
CA GLU A 48 2.88 -25.16 -24.26
C GLU A 48 1.43 -25.08 -24.77
N ILE A 49 0.45 -25.51 -23.96
CA ILE A 49 -0.97 -25.53 -24.32
C ILE A 49 -1.63 -24.19 -23.96
N GLY A 50 -1.22 -23.55 -22.88
CA GLY A 50 -1.81 -22.30 -22.44
C GLY A 50 -1.32 -21.86 -21.07
N THR A 51 -1.92 -20.78 -20.57
CA THR A 51 -1.65 -20.23 -19.23
C THR A 51 -2.96 -20.11 -18.47
N GLU A 52 -2.96 -20.60 -17.24
CA GLU A 52 -4.10 -20.50 -16.33
C GLU A 52 -3.70 -19.77 -15.05
N THR A 53 -4.65 -19.04 -14.46
CA THR A 53 -4.46 -18.31 -13.20
C THR A 53 -5.28 -18.98 -12.09
N SER A 54 -4.76 -18.97 -10.86
CA SER A 54 -5.49 -19.50 -9.71
C SER A 54 -6.87 -18.84 -9.58
N GLU A 55 -7.91 -19.67 -9.41
CA GLU A 55 -9.28 -19.18 -9.16
C GLU A 55 -9.40 -18.48 -7.80
N GLU A 56 -8.66 -18.98 -6.80
CA GLU A 56 -8.58 -18.36 -5.48
C GLU A 56 -7.53 -17.24 -5.48
N SER A 57 -7.85 -16.14 -4.79
CA SER A 57 -6.97 -15.01 -4.62
C SER A 57 -6.71 -14.69 -3.16
N LEU A 58 -5.49 -14.22 -2.88
CA LEU A 58 -5.08 -13.80 -1.54
C LEU A 58 -5.11 -12.27 -1.44
N SER A 59 -6.02 -11.74 -0.63
CA SER A 59 -6.03 -10.31 -0.32
C SER A 59 -5.04 -9.99 0.80
N LEU A 60 -4.00 -9.23 0.49
CA LEU A 60 -3.04 -8.71 1.47
C LEU A 60 -3.51 -7.33 1.95
N ASN A 61 -4.00 -7.27 3.19
CA ASN A 61 -4.36 -6.02 3.85
C ASN A 61 -3.21 -5.52 4.74
N VAL A 62 -2.65 -4.35 4.41
CA VAL A 62 -1.55 -3.74 5.16
C VAL A 62 -2.08 -2.62 6.05
N ILE A 63 -1.92 -2.76 7.36
CA ILE A 63 -2.31 -1.76 8.36
C ILE A 63 -1.15 -0.79 8.57
N TYR A 64 -1.42 0.52 8.48
CA TYR A 64 -0.41 1.56 8.61
C TYR A 64 -0.99 2.83 9.24
N THR A 65 -0.12 3.63 9.84
CA THR A 65 -0.49 4.84 10.54
C THR A 65 -1.01 5.92 9.59
N PRO A 66 -1.85 6.84 10.07
CA PRO A 66 -2.37 7.91 9.24
C PRO A 66 -1.29 8.93 8.87
N ASP A 67 -1.32 9.38 7.63
CA ASP A 67 -0.62 10.59 7.21
C ASP A 67 -1.55 11.78 7.39
N VAL A 68 -1.02 12.88 7.94
CA VAL A 68 -1.80 14.10 8.22
C VAL A 68 -1.16 15.32 7.58
N GLU A 69 -2.01 16.21 7.08
CA GLU A 69 -1.66 17.52 6.56
C GLU A 69 -2.29 18.59 7.44
N VAL A 70 -1.49 19.54 7.92
CA VAL A 70 -1.95 20.66 8.73
C VAL A 70 -2.13 21.87 7.84
N VAL A 71 -3.35 22.37 7.76
CA VAL A 71 -3.71 23.57 6.99
C VAL A 71 -4.06 24.70 7.96
N MET A 72 -3.47 25.87 7.74
CA MET A 72 -3.68 27.05 8.59
C MET A 72 -4.12 28.26 7.78
N GLU A 73 -5.11 28.99 8.29
CA GLU A 73 -5.56 30.26 7.74
C GLU A 73 -5.58 31.36 8.82
N PRO A 74 -4.88 32.49 8.60
CA PRO A 74 -3.98 32.77 7.48
C PRO A 74 -2.67 31.96 7.56
N PHE A 75 -2.06 31.68 6.40
CA PHE A 75 -0.79 30.93 6.31
C PHE A 75 0.42 31.70 6.86
N ALA A 76 0.32 33.04 6.92
CA ALA A 76 1.37 33.90 7.43
C ALA A 76 1.32 33.99 8.97
N PRO A 77 2.47 34.20 9.64
CA PRO A 77 2.51 34.42 11.09
C PRO A 77 1.60 35.57 11.52
N VAL A 78 0.80 35.32 12.55
CA VAL A 78 -0.12 36.31 13.13
C VAL A 78 0.37 36.72 14.51
N LYS A 79 0.33 38.01 14.83
CA LYS A 79 0.63 38.46 16.19
C LYS A 79 -0.65 38.37 17.03
N ALA A 80 -0.54 37.82 18.24
CA ALA A 80 -1.68 37.72 19.16
C ALA A 80 -2.34 39.07 19.44
N ILE A 81 -1.57 40.17 19.42
CA ILE A 81 -2.09 41.54 19.61
C ILE A 81 -3.06 41.97 18.50
N ASP A 82 -2.97 41.37 17.31
CA ASP A 82 -3.82 41.72 16.17
C ASP A 82 -5.26 41.17 16.33
N LYS A 83 -5.52 40.32 17.34
CA LYS A 83 -6.83 39.75 17.70
C LYS A 83 -7.58 39.14 16.51
N ARG A 84 -6.85 38.55 15.56
CA ARG A 84 -7.41 37.84 14.41
C ARG A 84 -7.71 36.39 14.78
N THR A 85 -8.82 35.86 14.27
CA THR A 85 -9.11 34.42 14.34
C THR A 85 -8.16 33.66 13.43
N VAL A 86 -7.60 32.57 13.94
CA VAL A 86 -6.78 31.62 13.17
C VAL A 86 -7.54 30.31 13.09
N LEU A 87 -7.66 29.77 11.88
CA LEU A 87 -8.20 28.43 11.65
C LEU A 87 -7.02 27.47 11.50
N ILE A 88 -7.03 26.37 12.24
CA ILE A 88 -6.07 25.28 12.14
C ILE A 88 -6.86 24.00 11.90
N MET A 89 -6.63 23.36 10.76
CA MET A 89 -7.25 22.12 10.36
C MET A 89 -6.20 21.01 10.27
N CYS A 90 -6.54 19.83 10.78
CA CYS A 90 -5.73 18.62 10.65
C CYS A 90 -6.48 17.65 9.75
N ASN A 91 -5.99 17.48 8.53
CA ASN A 91 -6.61 16.65 7.51
C ASN A 91 -5.86 15.32 7.42
N VAL A 92 -6.57 14.21 7.55
CA VAL A 92 -5.99 12.88 7.31
C VAL A 92 -5.97 12.64 5.80
N THR A 93 -4.79 12.41 5.23
CA THR A 93 -4.60 12.22 3.78
C THR A 93 -4.47 10.76 3.39
N SER A 94 -4.03 9.90 4.31
CA SER A 94 -3.89 8.45 4.11
C SER A 94 -3.97 7.73 5.46
N GLY A 95 -4.30 6.44 5.46
CA GLY A 95 -4.36 5.61 6.68
C GLY A 95 -5.19 4.34 6.48
N ASN A 96 -4.78 3.24 7.11
CA ASN A 96 -5.55 2.00 7.12
C ASN A 96 -5.48 1.33 8.51
N PRO A 97 -6.60 1.20 9.24
CA PRO A 97 -7.96 1.56 8.84
C PRO A 97 -8.19 3.08 8.74
N SER A 98 -9.13 3.47 7.89
CA SER A 98 -9.49 4.88 7.67
C SER A 98 -10.20 5.53 8.87
N ASN A 99 -10.77 4.73 9.77
CA ASN A 99 -11.40 5.20 10.99
C ASN A 99 -10.40 5.22 12.15
N LEU A 100 -10.09 6.42 12.63
CA LEU A 100 -9.20 6.66 13.78
C LEU A 100 -9.95 6.89 15.10
N LEU A 101 -11.28 6.78 15.05
CA LEU A 101 -12.14 6.93 16.21
C LEU A 101 -11.99 5.71 17.10
N LYS A 102 -11.42 5.91 18.29
CA LYS A 102 -11.51 5.01 19.43
C LYS A 102 -12.55 5.54 20.41
#